data_AF-A0A2H0P0G5-F1
#
_entry.id   AF-A0A2H0P0G5-F1
#
_cell.length_a   1.000
_cell.length_b   1.000
_cell.length_c   1.000
_cell.angle_alpha   90.00
_cell.angle_beta   90.00
_cell.angle_gamma   90.00
#
_symmetry.space_group_name_H-M   'P 1'
#
loop_
_entity.id
_entity.type
_entity.pdbx_description
1 polymer ?
#
loop_
_entity_poly.entity_id
_entity_poly.type
_entity_poly.pdbx_seq_one_letter_code
_entity_poly.pdbx_strand_id
1 'polypeptide(L)'
;LLQVDGPDLFIAAASRYNVVLDLQARRIQHGCRDFLGQAREGRLCKHVAALLLAVDRGAALAALRGLTDPRGGWHLEVIGAAGFGT
;
A
#
# COMPACT_ATOMS: atom_id res chain seq x y z
N LEU A 1 -2.47 -12.15 6.98
CA LEU A 1 -1.22 -12.10 7.76
C LEU A 1 -0.40 -10.94 7.22
N LEU A 2 0.11 -10.05 8.09
CA LEU A 2 1.08 -9.04 7.66
C LEU A 2 2.46 -9.69 7.66
N GLN A 3 3.11 -9.71 6.50
CA GLN A 3 4.49 -10.14 6.34
C GLN A 3 5.35 -8.90 6.12
N VAL A 4 6.47 -8.83 6.82
CA VAL A 4 7.49 -7.79 6.67
C VAL A 4 8.69 -8.45 6.01
N ASP A 5 9.13 -7.93 4.86
CA ASP A 5 10.21 -8.50 4.06
C ASP A 5 11.36 -7.48 3.93
N GLY A 6 12.06 -7.26 5.05
CA GLY A 6 13.03 -6.17 5.22
C GLY A 6 12.42 -4.92 5.87
N PRO A 7 13.24 -3.87 6.14
CA PRO A 7 12.80 -2.70 6.92
C PRO A 7 11.76 -1.83 6.21
N ASP A 8 11.66 -1.94 4.88
CA ASP A 8 10.91 -0.98 4.05
C ASP A 8 9.83 -1.62 3.16
N LEU A 9 9.67 -2.94 3.23
CA LEU A 9 8.71 -3.69 2.43
C LEU A 9 7.71 -4.41 3.33
N PHE A 10 6.45 -4.01 3.18
CA PHE A 10 5.33 -4.53 3.96
C PHE A 10 4.29 -5.14 3.03
N ILE A 11 3.96 -6.40 3.26
CA ILE A 11 3.02 -7.17 2.45
C ILE A 11 1.88 -7.64 3.35
N ALA A 12 0.71 -7.05 3.18
CA ALA A 12 -0.51 -7.59 3.78
C ALA A 12 -1.17 -8.55 2.79
N ALA A 13 -1.02 -9.85 3.05
CA ALA A 13 -1.72 -10.90 2.33
C ALA A 13 -2.93 -11.36 3.15
N ALA A 14 -4.13 -11.11 2.63
CA ALA A 14 -5.37 -11.72 3.10
C ALA A 14 -5.93 -12.58 1.96
N SER A 15 -6.75 -13.58 2.29
CA SER A 15 -7.24 -14.60 1.34
C SER A 15 -7.93 -14.07 0.08
N ARG A 16 -8.21 -12.77 -0.01
CA ARG A 16 -8.84 -12.10 -1.15
C ARG A 16 -8.11 -10.84 -1.65
N TYR A 17 -6.98 -10.45 -1.05
CA TYR A 17 -6.25 -9.27 -1.49
C TYR A 17 -4.81 -9.24 -0.99
N ASN A 18 -3.93 -8.65 -1.82
CA ASN A 18 -2.58 -8.28 -1.46
C ASN A 18 -2.45 -6.75 -1.49
N VAL A 19 -1.92 -6.18 -0.42
CA VAL A 19 -1.43 -4.79 -0.41
C VAL A 19 0.08 -4.86 -0.20
N VAL A 20 0.84 -4.24 -1.09
CA VAL A 20 2.29 -4.08 -0.94
C VAL A 20 2.56 -2.60 -0.71
N LEU A 21 3.32 -2.30 0.35
CA LEU A 21 3.90 -0.99 0.63
C LEU A 21 5.42 -1.13 0.57
N ASP A 22 6.03 -0.40 -0.36
CA ASP A 22 7.47 -0.33 -0.55
C ASP A 22 7.93 1.11 -0.33
N LEU A 23 8.56 1.38 0.82
CA LEU A 23 9.00 2.71 1.20
C LEU A 23 10.21 3.18 0.38
N GLN A 24 11.09 2.26 -0.01
CA GLN A 24 12.28 2.57 -0.81
C GLN A 24 11.89 2.96 -2.24
N ALA A 25 11.04 2.14 -2.87
CA ALA A 25 10.53 2.44 -4.19
C ALA A 25 9.41 3.48 -4.20
N ARG A 26 8.91 3.91 -3.02
CA ARG A 26 7.81 4.88 -2.86
C ARG A 26 6.56 4.43 -3.61
N ARG A 27 6.20 3.16 -3.43
CA ARG A 27 5.16 2.47 -4.20
C ARG A 27 4.13 1.84 -3.28
N ILE A 28 2.86 1.94 -3.67
CA ILE A 28 1.79 1.10 -3.12
C ILE A 28 1.16 0.31 -4.26
N GLN A 29 1.14 -1.01 -4.13
CA GLN A 29 0.49 -1.91 -5.08
C GLN A 29 -0.75 -2.55 -4.46
N HIS A 30 -1.86 -2.49 -5.19
CA HIS A 30 -3.10 -3.12 -4.76
C HIS A 30 -4.10 -3.34 -5.89
N GLY A 31 -4.79 -4.50 -5.87
CA GLY A 31 -5.75 -4.90 -6.91
C GLY A 31 -7.23 -4.64 -6.62
N CYS A 32 -7.57 -3.92 -5.54
CA CYS A 32 -8.95 -3.60 -5.22
C CYS A 32 -9.56 -2.64 -6.25
N ARG A 33 -10.82 -2.89 -6.64
CA ARG A 33 -11.61 -2.01 -7.52
C ARG A 33 -11.60 -0.55 -7.08
N ASP A 34 -11.68 -0.30 -5.78
CA ASP A 34 -11.79 1.04 -5.22
C ASP A 34 -10.42 1.73 -5.07
N PHE A 35 -9.30 1.05 -5.34
CA PHE A 35 -7.95 1.54 -5.04
C PHE A 35 -7.63 2.86 -5.76
N LEU A 36 -7.64 2.86 -7.10
CA LEU A 36 -7.37 4.08 -7.87
C LEU A 36 -8.52 5.08 -7.79
N GLY A 37 -9.76 4.61 -7.69
CA GLY A 37 -10.94 5.48 -7.60
C GLY A 37 -10.88 6.38 -6.37
N GLN A 38 -10.65 5.79 -5.19
CA GLN A 38 -10.50 6.55 -3.95
C GLN A 38 -9.24 7.43 -3.97
N ALA A 39 -8.13 6.93 -4.52
CA ALA A 39 -6.88 7.70 -4.57
C ALA A 39 -7.01 8.99 -5.38
N ARG A 40 -7.77 8.98 -6.50
CA ARG A 40 -8.05 10.18 -7.31
C ARG A 40 -8.81 11.26 -6.54
N GLU A 41 -9.53 10.87 -5.50
CA GLU A 41 -10.28 11.77 -4.62
C GLU A 41 -9.49 12.12 -3.34
N GLY A 42 -8.20 11.77 -3.27
CA GLY A 42 -7.37 11.98 -2.09
C GLY A 42 -7.73 11.06 -0.92
N ARG A 43 -8.41 9.93 -1.18
CA ARG A 43 -8.85 8.96 -0.17
C ARG A 43 -8.07 7.66 -0.28
N LEU A 44 -7.96 6.93 0.83
CA LEU A 44 -7.41 5.59 0.85
C LEU A 44 -8.53 4.56 0.75
N CYS A 45 -8.32 3.50 -0.05
CA CYS A 45 -9.20 2.35 0.08
C CYS A 45 -9.00 1.67 1.45
N LYS A 46 -10.02 0.98 1.94
CA LYS A 46 -10.02 0.37 3.28
C LYS A 46 -8.85 -0.59 3.53
N HIS A 47 -8.36 -1.28 2.49
CA HIS A 47 -7.26 -2.25 2.65
C HIS A 47 -5.91 -1.55 2.83
N VAL A 48 -5.66 -0.47 2.10
CA VAL A 48 -4.44 0.35 2.29
C VAL A 48 -4.49 1.04 3.65
N ALA A 49 -5.64 1.58 4.05
CA ALA A 49 -5.81 2.14 5.38
C ALA A 49 -5.53 1.10 6.48
N ALA A 50 -6.07 -0.12 6.33
CA ALA A 50 -5.82 -1.20 7.27
C ALA A 50 -4.33 -1.60 7.35
N LEU A 51 -3.61 -1.65 6.22
CA LEU A 51 -2.16 -1.90 6.22
C LEU A 51 -1.42 -0.81 6.99
N LEU A 52 -1.69 0.47 6.71
CA LEU A 52 -1.03 1.59 7.38
C LEU A 52 -1.30 1.63 8.89
N LEU A 53 -2.45 1.12 9.34
CA LEU A 53 -2.75 0.96 10.76
C LEU A 53 -2.03 -0.23 11.42
N ALA A 54 -1.53 -1.18 10.63
CA ALA A 54 -0.90 -2.41 11.11
C ALA A 54 0.64 -2.40 11.05
N VAL A 55 1.24 -1.56 10.21
CA VAL A 55 2.70 -1.34 10.18
C VAL A 55 3.15 -0.44 11.33
N ASP A 56 4.47 -0.33 11.54
CA ASP A 56 4.97 0.59 12.57
C ASP A 56 4.64 2.06 12.23
N ARG A 57 4.53 2.87 13.28
CA ARG A 57 4.15 4.29 13.15
C ARG A 57 5.09 5.07 12.24
N GLY A 58 6.38 4.76 12.22
CA GLY A 58 7.38 5.43 11.39
C GLY A 58 7.12 5.17 9.90
N ALA A 59 6.98 3.89 9.54
CA ALA A 59 6.63 3.46 8.19
C ALA A 59 5.30 4.07 7.71
N ALA A 60 4.27 4.03 8.57
CA ALA A 60 2.97 4.61 8.25
C ALA A 60 3.05 6.11 7.97
N LEU A 61 3.77 6.86 8.81
CA LEU A 61 3.96 8.31 8.63
C LEU A 61 4.82 8.64 7.41
N ALA A 62 5.86 7.85 7.13
CA ALA A 62 6.69 8.04 5.94
C ALA A 62 5.85 7.88 4.66
N ALA A 63 5.02 6.84 4.61
CA ALA A 63 4.11 6.60 3.49
C ALA A 63 3.09 7.72 3.33
N LEU A 64 2.40 8.11 4.42
CA LEU A 64 1.38 9.16 4.38
C LEU A 64 1.95 10.50 3.93
N ARG A 65 3.10 10.92 4.48
CA ARG A 65 3.79 12.15 4.07
C ARG A 65 4.12 12.12 2.59
N GLY A 66 4.65 11.00 2.13
CA GLY A 66 5.00 10.78 0.74
C GLY A 66 3.82 10.88 -0.22
N LEU A 67 2.69 10.28 0.14
CA LEU A 67 1.45 10.34 -0.66
C LEU A 67 0.84 11.74 -0.71
N THR A 68 1.01 12.54 0.34
CA THR A 68 0.50 13.92 0.39
C THR A 68 1.46 14.96 -0.19
N ASP A 69 2.72 14.60 -0.41
CA ASP A 69 3.71 15.48 -1.02
C ASP A 69 3.66 15.35 -2.55
N PRO A 70 3.23 16.39 -3.29
CA PRO A 70 3.21 16.35 -4.76
C PRO A 70 4.60 16.20 -5.39
N ARG A 71 5.68 16.41 -4.64
CA ARG A 71 7.07 16.19 -5.06
C ARG A 71 7.63 14.84 -4.57
N GLY A 72 6.84 14.09 -3.80
CA GLY A 72 7.27 12.85 -3.14
C GLY A 72 7.60 11.71 -4.12
N GLY A 73 7.12 11.78 -5.36
CA GLY A 73 7.38 10.77 -6.39
C GLY A 73 6.69 9.43 -6.11
N TRP A 74 5.66 9.44 -5.27
CA TRP A 74 4.90 8.25 -4.94
C TRP A 74 4.02 7.82 -6.11
N HIS A 75 3.97 6.51 -6.36
CA HIS A 75 3.14 5.95 -7.42
C HIS A 75 2.27 4.81 -6.89
N LEU A 76 1.05 4.77 -7.43
CA LEU A 76 0.03 3.79 -7.10
C LEU A 76 -0.14 2.86 -8.28
N GLU A 77 0.05 1.57 -8.06
CA GLU A 77 0.05 0.57 -9.11
C GLU A 77 -1.02 -0.49 -8.86
N VAL A 78 -1.85 -0.73 -9.88
CA VAL A 78 -2.87 -1.78 -9.81
C VAL A 78 -2.24 -3.09 -10.22
N ILE A 79 -2.24 -4.05 -9.29
CA ILE A 79 -1.87 -5.43 -9.56
C ILE A 79 -3.15 -6.25 -9.78
N GLY A 80 -3.12 -7.19 -10.73
CA GLY A 80 -4.23 -8.10 -10.95
C GLY A 80 -4.53 -8.94 -9.69
N ALA A 81 -5.78 -9.37 -9.51
CA ALA A 81 -6.20 -10.21 -8.39
C ALA A 81 -5.57 -11.62 -8.38
N ALA A 82 -4.63 -11.91 -9.30
CA ALA A 82 -3.75 -13.06 -9.17
C ALA A 82 -2.83 -12.77 -7.98
N GLY A 83 -3.20 -13.28 -6.80
CA GLY A 83 -2.35 -13.20 -5.65
C GLY A 83 -0.97 -13.77 -5.95
N PHE A 84 0.07 -13.30 -5.24
CA PHE A 84 1.34 -14.02 -5.17
C PHE A 84 1.01 -15.50 -4.90
N GLY A 85 1.44 -16.37 -5.82
CA GLY A 85 0.78 -17.63 -6.14
C GLY A 85 0.70 -18.69 -5.04
N THR A 86 -0.10 -19.71 -5.32
CA THR A 86 0.28 -21.09 -5.01
C THR A 86 1.23 -21.61 -6.07
#